data_AF-A0AAD6BXN2-F1
#
_entry.id   AF-A0AAD6BXN2-F1
#
_cell.length_a   1.000
_cell.length_b   1.000
_cell.length_c   1.000
_cell.angle_alpha   90.00
_cell.angle_beta   90.00
_cell.angle_gamma   90.00
#
_symmetry.space_group_name_H-M   'P 1'
#
loop_
_entity.id
_entity.type
_entity.pdbx_description
1 polymer ?
#
loop_
_entity_poly.entity_id
_entity_poly.type
_entity_poly.pdbx_seq_one_letter_code
_entity_poly.pdbx_strand_id
1 'polypeptide(L)'
;MARGDVRATHTIQPIEVHVNGDKAVSESTGSISIRFTSDGSDYDCVSYTRFISRLRQYNCEWRILTLEAIYECDKITPVTPLIPPIMHLKCDLTGMRESYKCIGWLLNGEGFLINPNLPGIDNPSSMANLMEDSLPWIRG
;
A
#
# COMPACT_ATOMS: atom_id res chain seq x y z
N MET A 1 -12.25 5.24 2.12
CA MET A 1 -11.77 5.20 3.52
C MET A 1 -12.51 4.07 4.21
N ALA A 2 -11.81 3.02 4.63
CA ALA A 2 -12.44 1.87 5.26
C ALA A 2 -12.56 2.08 6.78
N ARG A 3 -13.60 1.51 7.39
CA ARG A 3 -13.92 1.64 8.81
C ARG A 3 -13.13 0.60 9.61
N GLY A 4 -12.15 1.07 10.38
CA GLY A 4 -11.34 0.31 11.33
C GLY A 4 -10.17 1.19 11.77
N ASP A 5 -9.84 1.17 13.07
CA ASP A 5 -8.84 2.09 13.66
C ASP A 5 -7.42 1.49 13.53
N VAL A 6 -7.02 1.19 12.30
CA VAL A 6 -5.68 0.65 12.00
C VAL A 6 -4.69 1.80 11.91
N ARG A 7 -3.76 1.88 12.87
CA ARG A 7 -2.68 2.86 12.85
C ARG A 7 -1.60 2.44 11.87
N ALA A 8 -1.69 2.97 10.65
CA ALA A 8 -0.71 2.75 9.59
C ALA A 8 0.26 3.94 9.47
N THR A 9 1.56 3.67 9.45
CA THR A 9 2.61 4.64 9.09
C THR A 9 3.00 4.46 7.64
N HIS A 10 3.02 5.53 6.86
CA HIS A 10 3.41 5.51 5.46
C HIS A 10 4.78 6.19 5.31
N THR A 11 5.75 5.48 4.72
CA THR A 11 6.96 6.12 4.19
C THR A 11 6.77 6.35 2.70
N ILE A 12 7.16 7.52 2.19
CA ILE A 12 6.99 7.91 0.80
C ILE A 12 8.29 8.59 0.35
N GLN A 13 9.11 7.90 -0.44
CA GLN A 13 10.43 8.35 -0.89
C GLN A 13 11.03 7.37 -1.92
N PRO A 14 11.88 7.83 -2.87
CA PRO A 14 11.87 9.15 -3.50
C PRO A 14 10.62 9.31 -4.39
N ILE A 15 10.41 10.52 -4.92
CA ILE A 15 9.28 10.86 -5.78
C ILE A 15 9.77 11.40 -7.13
N GLU A 16 9.31 10.82 -8.23
CA GLU A 16 9.37 11.39 -9.57
C GLU A 16 8.04 12.10 -9.85
N VAL A 17 8.08 13.29 -10.45
CA VAL A 17 6.87 14.08 -10.73
C VAL A 17 6.90 14.57 -12.17
N HIS A 18 5.89 14.21 -12.94
CA HIS A 18 5.63 14.75 -14.28
C HIS A 18 4.57 15.85 -14.19
N VAL A 19 4.94 17.08 -14.54
CA VAL A 19 4.06 18.26 -14.46
C VAL A 19 3.73 18.75 -15.87
N ASN A 20 2.46 19.10 -16.11
CA ASN A 20 2.02 19.82 -17.31
C ASN A 20 0.93 20.84 -16.94
N GLY A 21 1.27 22.13 -17.00
CA GLY A 21 0.34 23.21 -16.63
C GLY A 21 -0.12 23.10 -15.17
N ASP A 22 -1.44 23.06 -14.97
CA ASP A 22 -2.08 22.92 -13.65
C ASP A 22 -2.24 21.44 -13.21
N LYS A 23 -1.67 20.47 -13.94
CA LYS A 23 -1.79 19.04 -13.64
C LYS A 23 -0.43 18.40 -13.41
N ALA A 24 -0.40 17.39 -12.54
CA ALA A 24 0.78 16.56 -12.36
C ALA A 24 0.42 15.10 -12.07
N VAL A 25 1.35 14.20 -12.35
CA VAL A 25 1.35 12.82 -11.88
C VAL A 25 2.65 12.61 -11.13
N SER A 26 2.56 12.06 -9.93
CA SER A 26 3.73 11.66 -9.17
C SER A 26 3.77 10.16 -9.00
N GLU A 27 4.97 9.61 -9.11
CA GLU A 27 5.29 8.24 -8.74
C GLU A 27 6.30 8.28 -7.59
N SER A 28 6.04 7.50 -6.54
CA SER A 28 6.98 7.36 -5.43
C SER A 28 7.07 5.93 -4.97
N THR A 29 8.20 5.52 -4.42
CA THR A 29 8.29 4.27 -3.66
C THR A 29 8.00 4.52 -2.19
N GLY A 30 7.69 3.47 -1.45
CA GLY A 30 7.38 3.62 -0.05
C GLY A 30 6.99 2.33 0.64
N SER A 31 6.54 2.47 1.87
CA SER A 31 6.06 1.35 2.67
C SER A 31 4.88 1.73 3.53
N ILE A 32 4.00 0.77 3.78
CA ILE A 32 2.90 0.85 4.74
C ILE A 32 3.23 -0.08 5.90
N SER A 33 3.38 0.50 7.10
CA SER A 33 3.74 -0.24 8.31
C SER A 33 2.59 -0.20 9.31
N ILE A 34 2.13 -1.36 9.74
CA ILE A 34 1.06 -1.54 10.73
C ILE A 34 1.60 -2.39 11.88
N ARG A 35 1.54 -1.84 13.09
CA ARG A 35 1.81 -2.61 14.32
C ARG A 35 0.52 -3.23 14.83
N PHE A 36 0.57 -4.50 15.19
CA PHE A 36 -0.55 -5.23 15.79
C PHE A 36 -0.06 -6.20 16.88
N THR A 37 -0.97 -6.59 17.77
CA THR A 37 -0.69 -7.55 18.84
C THR A 37 -1.47 -8.82 18.57
N SER A 38 -0.82 -9.97 18.69
CA SER A 38 -1.46 -11.29 18.59
C SER A 38 -0.90 -12.21 19.67
N ASP A 39 -1.80 -12.91 20.38
CA ASP A 39 -1.45 -13.78 21.50
C ASP A 39 -0.55 -13.13 22.57
N GLY A 40 -0.66 -11.81 22.76
CA GLY A 40 0.17 -11.05 23.71
C GLY A 40 1.58 -10.71 23.23
N SER A 41 1.89 -10.95 21.96
CA SER A 41 3.14 -10.51 21.31
C SER A 41 2.87 -9.46 20.24
N ASP A 42 3.75 -8.47 20.14
CA ASP A 42 3.67 -7.42 19.14
C ASP A 42 4.42 -7.80 17.85
N TYR A 43 3.80 -7.46 16.73
CA TYR A 43 4.30 -7.70 15.38
C TYR A 43 4.17 -6.43 14.55
N ASP A 44 5.09 -6.25 13.61
CA ASP A 44 5.00 -5.25 12.56
C ASP A 44 4.75 -5.94 11.22
N CYS A 45 3.66 -5.55 10.56
CA CYS A 45 3.42 -5.83 9.15
C CYS A 45 3.96 -4.66 8.33
N VAL A 46 4.88 -4.93 7.40
CA VAL A 46 5.43 -3.93 6.48
C VAL A 46 5.15 -4.38 5.06
N SER A 47 4.43 -3.55 4.30
CA SER A 47 4.17 -3.73 2.88
C SER A 47 4.94 -2.69 2.07
N TYR A 48 5.65 -3.11 1.04
CA TYR A 48 6.39 -2.25 0.12
C TYR A 48 5.53 -1.94 -1.10
N THR A 49 5.50 -0.66 -1.49
CA THR A 49 4.54 -0.16 -2.47
C THR A 49 5.15 0.95 -3.34
N ARG A 50 4.66 1.06 -4.57
CA ARG A 50 4.76 2.28 -5.38
C ARG A 50 3.46 3.07 -5.28
N PHE A 51 3.51 4.34 -4.93
CA PHE A 51 2.38 5.24 -4.88
C PHE A 51 2.30 6.09 -6.13
N ILE A 52 1.15 6.03 -6.81
CA ILE A 52 0.83 6.83 -7.99
C ILE A 52 -0.24 7.85 -7.59
N SER A 53 0.05 9.13 -7.76
CA SER A 53 -0.91 10.19 -7.42
C SER A 53 -1.14 11.11 -8.61
N ARG A 54 -2.42 11.43 -8.87
CA ARG A 54 -2.80 12.54 -9.74
C ARG A 54 -2.95 13.79 -8.89
N LEU A 55 -2.36 14.89 -9.35
CA LEU A 55 -2.41 16.17 -8.67
C LEU A 55 -2.97 17.25 -9.60
N ARG A 56 -3.59 18.26 -8.99
CA ARG A 56 -4.04 19.46 -9.68
C ARG A 56 -3.74 20.72 -8.87
N GLN A 57 -3.24 21.75 -9.54
CA GLN A 57 -3.07 23.07 -8.98
C GLN A 57 -4.37 23.87 -9.11
N TYR A 58 -4.82 24.46 -8.01
CA TYR A 58 -5.96 25.36 -7.97
C TYR A 58 -5.62 26.55 -7.06
N ASN A 59 -5.78 27.78 -7.54
CA ASN A 59 -5.40 29.00 -6.82
C ASN A 59 -3.97 28.95 -6.25
N CYS A 60 -3.01 28.54 -7.07
CA CYS A 60 -1.60 28.36 -6.70
C CYS A 60 -1.30 27.25 -5.67
N GLU A 61 -2.29 26.46 -5.27
CA GLU A 61 -2.12 25.35 -4.33
C GLU A 61 -2.27 23.99 -5.04
N TRP A 62 -1.32 23.09 -4.82
CA TRP A 62 -1.41 21.72 -5.30
C TRP A 62 -2.29 20.86 -4.39
N ARG A 63 -3.16 20.06 -5.01
CA ARG A 63 -4.03 19.11 -4.33
C ARG A 63 -3.83 17.72 -4.90
N ILE A 64 -3.84 16.71 -4.02
CA ILE A 64 -3.83 15.30 -4.39
C ILE A 64 -5.27 14.91 -4.72
N LEU A 65 -5.51 14.48 -5.96
CA LEU A 65 -6.82 14.00 -6.42
C LEU A 65 -6.98 12.49 -6.19
N THR A 66 -5.90 11.74 -6.42
CA THR A 66 -5.86 10.29 -6.18
C THR A 66 -4.55 9.93 -5.49
N LEU A 67 -4.59 8.85 -4.69
CA LEU A 67 -3.43 8.16 -4.14
C LEU A 67 -3.68 6.67 -4.32
N GLU A 68 -3.07 6.10 -5.35
CA GLU A 68 -3.17 4.69 -5.70
C GLU A 68 -1.86 3.99 -5.36
N ALA A 69 -1.93 2.71 -5.03
CA ALA A 69 -0.76 1.94 -4.62
C ALA A 69 -0.64 0.67 -5.45
N ILE A 70 0.56 0.43 -5.97
CA ILE A 70 1.00 -0.83 -6.54
C ILE A 70 1.76 -1.56 -5.44
N TYR A 71 1.21 -2.68 -5.00
CA TYR A 71 1.83 -3.48 -3.96
C TYR A 71 2.87 -4.45 -4.54
N GLU A 72 4.00 -4.58 -3.87
CA GLU A 72 5.12 -5.39 -4.36
C GLU A 72 5.25 -6.66 -3.53
N CYS A 73 5.58 -6.51 -2.25
CA CYS A 73 5.73 -7.59 -1.30
C CYS A 73 5.49 -7.08 0.11
N ASP A 74 5.28 -8.00 1.03
CA ASP A 74 5.10 -7.67 2.43
C ASP A 74 5.69 -8.74 3.35
N LYS A 75 5.80 -8.39 4.62
CA LYS A 75 6.27 -9.29 5.67
C LYS A 75 5.65 -8.93 7.00
N ILE A 76 5.51 -9.94 7.85
CA ILE A 76 5.23 -9.77 9.28
C ILE A 76 6.45 -10.22 10.06
N THR A 77 6.93 -9.37 10.97
CA THR A 77 8.05 -9.67 11.85
C THR A 77 7.70 -9.34 13.30
N PRO A 78 8.12 -10.16 14.28
CA PRO A 78 7.96 -9.81 15.68
C PRO A 78 8.74 -8.53 16.01
N VAL A 79 8.17 -7.66 16.84
CA VAL A 79 8.82 -6.41 17.27
C VAL A 79 10.03 -6.70 18.16
N THR A 80 9.93 -7.74 19.00
CA THR A 80 11.01 -8.14 19.91
C THR A 80 11.66 -9.43 19.38
N PRO A 81 12.98 -9.44 19.12
CA PRO A 81 13.67 -10.57 18.46
C PRO A 81 13.85 -11.82 19.34
N LEU A 82 13.56 -11.74 20.64
CA LEU A 82 13.77 -12.81 21.61
C LEU A 82 12.51 -13.64 21.91
N ILE A 83 11.39 -13.39 21.23
CA ILE A 83 10.19 -14.22 21.37
C ILE A 83 10.51 -15.60 20.79
N PRO A 84 10.49 -16.69 21.60
CA PRO A 84 10.82 -18.02 21.11
C PRO A 84 9.90 -18.42 19.95
N PRO A 85 10.36 -19.24 19.00
CA PRO A 85 9.56 -19.72 17.86
C PRO A 85 8.29 -20.50 18.26
N ILE A 86 8.03 -20.70 19.55
CA ILE A 86 6.80 -21.29 20.11
C ILE A 86 5.56 -20.41 19.88
N MET A 87 5.72 -19.10 19.64
CA MET A 87 4.62 -18.24 19.17
C MET A 87 4.60 -18.18 17.64
N HIS A 88 4.18 -19.28 17.02
CA HIS A 88 3.81 -19.25 15.60
C HIS A 88 2.57 -18.37 15.48
N LEU A 89 2.73 -17.12 15.02
CA LEU A 89 1.61 -16.34 14.54
C LEU A 89 0.82 -17.21 13.56
N LYS A 90 -0.42 -17.55 13.92
CA LYS A 90 -1.28 -18.37 13.07
C LYS A 90 -1.90 -17.49 12.01
N CYS A 91 -1.18 -17.29 10.90
CA CYS A 91 -1.71 -16.66 9.70
C CYS A 91 -2.23 -17.73 8.74
N ASP A 92 -3.54 -17.74 8.47
CA ASP A 92 -4.05 -18.44 7.29
C ASP A 92 -3.87 -17.53 6.06
N LEU A 93 -2.83 -17.80 5.28
CA LEU A 93 -2.51 -17.04 4.06
C LEU A 93 -3.15 -17.66 2.81
N THR A 94 -4.01 -18.66 2.97
CA THR A 94 -4.62 -19.37 1.84
C THR A 94 -5.45 -18.40 0.98
N GLY A 95 -5.15 -18.37 -0.32
CA GLY A 95 -5.87 -17.52 -1.28
C GLY A 95 -5.49 -16.04 -1.24
N MET A 96 -4.54 -15.62 -0.39
CA MET A 96 -4.01 -14.25 -0.44
C MET A 96 -3.14 -14.09 -1.69
N ARG A 97 -3.28 -12.93 -2.35
CA ARG A 97 -2.43 -12.52 -3.47
C ARG A 97 -1.00 -12.29 -2.99
N GLU A 98 -0.01 -12.63 -3.81
CA GLU A 98 1.41 -12.57 -3.38
C GLU A 98 1.85 -11.14 -3.03
N SER A 99 1.35 -10.13 -3.74
CA SER A 99 1.65 -8.72 -3.45
C SER A 99 0.94 -8.18 -2.20
N TYR A 100 -0.11 -8.86 -1.73
CA TYR A 100 -0.94 -8.48 -0.58
C TYR A 100 -0.93 -9.56 0.51
N LYS A 101 0.11 -10.39 0.59
CA LYS A 101 0.06 -11.66 1.31
C LYS A 101 -0.21 -11.47 2.80
N CYS A 102 0.70 -10.78 3.48
CA CYS A 102 0.61 -10.50 4.90
C CYS A 102 -0.34 -9.34 5.22
N ILE A 103 -0.26 -8.23 4.48
CA ILE A 103 -1.10 -7.05 4.75
C ILE A 103 -2.56 -7.36 4.43
N GLY A 104 -2.80 -8.20 3.42
CA GLY A 104 -4.14 -8.58 3.05
C GLY A 104 -4.79 -9.48 4.08
N TRP A 105 -4.04 -10.46 4.60
CA TRP A 105 -4.47 -11.27 5.73
C TRP A 105 -4.77 -10.40 6.97
N LEU A 106 -3.88 -9.47 7.31
CA LEU A 106 -4.03 -8.60 8.49
C LEU A 106 -5.29 -7.73 8.37
N LEU A 107 -5.46 -7.04 7.24
CA LEU A 107 -6.61 -6.15 7.02
C LEU A 107 -7.93 -6.93 6.95
N ASN A 108 -7.95 -8.13 6.35
CA ASN A 108 -9.12 -9.01 6.39
C ASN A 108 -9.49 -9.38 7.83
N GLY A 109 -8.50 -9.66 8.68
CA GLY A 109 -8.70 -9.93 10.11
C GLY A 109 -9.32 -8.76 10.86
N GLU A 110 -9.00 -7.53 10.46
CA GLU A 110 -9.57 -6.28 10.98
C GLU A 110 -10.93 -5.91 10.33
N GLY A 111 -11.50 -6.80 9.50
CA GLY A 111 -12.82 -6.63 8.87
C GLY A 111 -12.82 -5.79 7.59
N PHE A 112 -11.66 -5.48 7.03
CA PHE A 112 -11.56 -4.79 5.75
C PHE A 112 -11.79 -5.78 4.59
N LEU A 113 -12.58 -5.37 3.60
CA LEU A 113 -12.73 -6.11 2.36
C LEU A 113 -11.77 -5.56 1.32
N ILE A 114 -10.77 -6.35 0.94
CA ILE A 114 -9.77 -5.96 -0.04
C ILE A 114 -10.30 -6.25 -1.43
N ASN A 115 -10.29 -5.23 -2.28
CA ASN A 115 -10.68 -5.39 -3.68
C ASN A 115 -9.63 -6.28 -4.39
N PRO A 116 -10.01 -7.45 -4.93
CA PRO A 116 -9.07 -8.39 -5.54
C PRO A 116 -8.43 -7.84 -6.83
N ASN A 117 -9.00 -6.78 -7.40
CA ASN A 117 -8.52 -6.16 -8.65
C ASN A 117 -7.51 -5.02 -8.41
N LEU A 118 -7.08 -4.78 -7.16
CA LEU A 118 -6.11 -3.72 -6.88
C LEU A 118 -4.75 -3.99 -7.54
N PRO A 119 -4.00 -2.95 -7.92
CA PRO A 119 -2.70 -3.10 -8.57
C PRO A 119 -1.68 -3.84 -7.71
N GLY A 120 -0.90 -4.73 -8.32
CA GLY A 120 0.18 -5.43 -7.63
C GLY A 120 1.15 -6.11 -8.58
N ILE A 121 2.38 -6.37 -8.13
CA ILE A 121 3.44 -6.95 -8.97
C ILE A 121 3.10 -8.35 -9.50
N ASP A 122 2.23 -9.07 -8.79
CA ASP A 122 1.67 -10.36 -9.18
C ASP A 122 0.60 -10.26 -10.30
N ASN A 123 0.16 -9.06 -10.66
CA ASN A 123 -0.74 -8.80 -11.78
C ASN A 123 -0.19 -7.65 -12.66
N PRO A 124 0.73 -7.95 -13.60
CA PRO A 124 1.36 -6.94 -14.46
C PRO A 124 0.39 -6.06 -15.25
N SER A 125 -0.73 -6.62 -15.72
CA SER A 125 -1.75 -5.86 -16.45
C SER A 125 -2.40 -4.80 -15.59
N SER A 126 -2.66 -5.07 -14.30
CA SER A 126 -3.21 -4.08 -13.38
C SER A 126 -2.28 -2.88 -13.16
N MET A 127 -0.97 -3.11 -13.13
CA MET A 127 0.03 -2.05 -13.02
C MET A 127 0.10 -1.22 -14.31
N ALA A 128 0.12 -1.89 -15.47
CA ALA A 128 0.15 -1.23 -16.76
C ALA A 128 -1.07 -0.33 -16.94
N ASN A 129 -2.28 -0.85 -16.67
CA ASN A 129 -3.51 -0.08 -16.77
C ASN A 129 -3.48 1.17 -15.87
N LEU A 130 -3.01 1.06 -14.62
CA LEU A 130 -2.90 2.21 -13.72
C LEU A 130 -1.99 3.30 -14.31
N MET A 131 -0.85 2.93 -14.88
CA MET A 131 0.08 3.89 -15.47
C MET A 131 -0.43 4.48 -16.79
N GLU A 132 -1.07 3.65 -17.62
CA GLU A 132 -1.71 4.05 -18.87
C GLU A 132 -2.90 4.98 -18.64
N ASP A 133 -3.62 4.84 -17.54
CA ASP A 133 -4.68 5.78 -17.17
C ASP A 133 -4.11 7.07 -16.55
N SER A 134 -2.97 6.98 -15.86
CA SER A 134 -2.42 8.10 -15.10
C SER A 134 -1.57 9.04 -15.94
N LEU A 135 -0.66 8.56 -16.78
CA LEU A 135 0.23 9.45 -17.53
C LEU A 135 -0.48 10.35 -18.55
N PRO A 136 -1.48 9.89 -19.33
CA PRO A 136 -2.21 10.74 -20.26
C PRO A 136 -3.05 11.83 -19.59
N TRP A 137 -3.42 11.67 -18.32
CA TRP A 137 -4.21 12.66 -17.55
C TRP A 137 -3.60 14.05 -17.59
N ILE A 138 -2.27 14.17 -17.54
CA ILE A 138 -1.61 15.49 -17.55
C ILE A 138 -1.73 16.18 -18.91
N ARG A 139 -2.06 15.45 -19.99
CA ARG A 139 -2.15 15.98 -21.37
C ARG A 139 -3.58 16.35 -21.80
N GLY A 140 -4.60 15.85 -21.11
CA GLY A 140 -6.02 16.11 -21.40
C GLY A 140 -6.67 16.93 -20.30
#